data_AF-F3GCF4-F1
#
_entry.id   AF-F3GCF4-F1
#
_cell.length_a   1.000
_cell.length_b   1.000
_cell.length_c   1.000
_cell.angle_alpha   90.00
_cell.angle_beta   90.00
_cell.angle_gamma   90.00
#
_symmetry.space_group_name_H-M   'P 1'
#
loop_
_entity.id
_entity.type
_entity.pdbx_description
1 polymer ?
#
loop_
_entity_poly.entity_id
_entity_poly.type
_entity_poly.pdbx_seq_one_letter_code
_entity_poly.pdbx_strand_id
1 'polypeptide(L)'
;ETPLRFQNPVRPWLNPQDDEIVVDFFCGGGGAGTGLEMGLGRTVSVAKNHSPAAISMHTVNHPGAKHFTTDVFDGDADNECGGKALGWFHMSPDCTHHSQAAGGQPRKREIRNLSWIGFKWAGKKRPRVIVKISSPLSVIAMLYLSLPRYCSCME
;
A
#
# COMPACT_ATOMS: atom_id res chain seq x y z
N GLU A 1 28.49 -22.01 -22.02
CA GLU A 1 27.80 -22.08 -20.71
C GLU A 1 26.92 -20.85 -20.59
N THR A 2 25.60 -21.02 -20.66
CA THR A 2 24.65 -19.92 -20.49
C THR A 2 24.33 -19.85 -19.00
N PRO A 3 24.53 -18.71 -18.31
CA PRO A 3 24.22 -18.66 -16.89
C PRO A 3 22.73 -18.89 -16.70
N LEU A 4 22.39 -19.74 -15.72
CA LEU A 4 21.03 -20.03 -15.28
C LEU A 4 20.34 -18.71 -14.88
N ARG A 5 19.67 -18.07 -15.83
CA ARG A 5 18.72 -17.00 -15.54
C ARG A 5 17.54 -17.68 -14.87
N PHE A 6 17.42 -17.52 -13.56
CA PHE A 6 16.23 -17.89 -12.79
C PHE A 6 15.05 -17.08 -13.36
N GLN A 7 14.42 -17.59 -14.42
CA GLN A 7 13.15 -17.07 -14.91
C GLN A 7 12.10 -17.55 -13.90
N ASN A 8 11.83 -16.72 -12.91
CA ASN A 8 10.74 -16.96 -11.98
C ASN A 8 9.44 -17.00 -12.82
N PRO A 9 8.70 -18.12 -12.91
CA PRO A 9 7.50 -18.23 -13.75
C PRO A 9 6.29 -17.51 -13.11
N VAL A 10 6.55 -16.61 -12.15
CA VAL A 10 5.53 -15.85 -11.46
C VAL A 10 5.02 -14.83 -12.47
N ARG A 11 3.79 -15.02 -12.95
CA ARG A 11 3.06 -13.94 -13.62
C ARG A 11 3.19 -12.70 -12.74
N PRO A 12 3.82 -11.61 -13.20
CA PRO A 12 3.89 -10.41 -12.38
C PRO A 12 2.44 -10.01 -12.04
N TRP A 13 2.19 -9.70 -10.77
CA TRP A 13 0.85 -9.37 -10.27
C TRP A 13 0.19 -8.22 -11.03
N LEU A 14 1.01 -7.42 -11.73
CA LEU A 14 0.63 -6.38 -12.68
C LEU A 14 1.26 -6.70 -14.04
N ASN A 15 0.53 -6.54 -15.14
CA ASN A 15 1.17 -6.67 -16.45
C ASN A 15 2.04 -5.44 -16.73
N PRO A 16 3.24 -5.59 -17.32
CA PRO A 16 4.06 -4.45 -17.70
C PRO A 16 3.37 -3.49 -18.69
N GLN A 17 2.45 -4.00 -19.52
CA GLN A 17 1.70 -3.23 -20.50
C GLN A 17 0.56 -2.40 -19.89
N ASP A 18 0.14 -2.70 -18.67
CA ASP A 18 -0.92 -1.95 -17.99
C ASP A 18 -0.35 -0.62 -17.47
N ASP A 19 -1.05 0.50 -17.72
CA ASP A 19 -0.74 1.82 -17.15
C ASP A 19 -1.33 1.95 -15.73
N GLU A 20 -0.97 0.98 -14.89
CA GLU A 20 -1.39 0.91 -13.49
C GLU A 20 -0.26 1.36 -12.57
N ILE A 21 -0.63 2.07 -11.50
CA ILE A 21 0.32 2.59 -10.53
C ILE A 21 0.37 1.75 -9.25
N VAL A 22 1.51 1.87 -8.57
CA VAL A 22 1.75 1.29 -7.24
C VAL A 22 1.72 2.42 -6.22
N VAL A 23 1.00 2.21 -5.13
CA VAL A 23 0.84 3.19 -4.07
C VAL A 23 1.25 2.60 -2.72
N ASP A 24 2.00 3.37 -1.94
CA ASP A 24 2.54 2.99 -0.64
C ASP A 24 2.07 3.97 0.46
N PHE A 25 1.12 3.54 1.27
CA PHE A 25 0.60 4.31 2.40
C PHE A 25 1.27 3.88 3.69
N PHE A 26 1.53 4.86 4.56
CA PHE A 26 2.33 4.67 5.77
C PHE A 26 3.76 4.23 5.45
N CYS A 27 4.32 4.78 4.36
CA CYS A 27 5.51 4.27 3.66
C CYS A 27 6.82 4.25 4.49
N GLY A 28 6.81 4.80 5.71
CA GLY A 28 8.00 4.93 6.56
C GLY A 28 9.19 5.49 5.77
N GLY A 29 10.37 4.91 5.98
CA GLY A 29 11.57 5.23 5.19
C GLY A 29 11.68 4.50 3.85
N GLY A 30 10.70 3.70 3.42
CA GLY A 30 10.70 3.02 2.11
C GLY A 30 11.11 1.55 2.08
N GLY A 31 11.27 0.89 3.23
CA GLY A 31 11.65 -0.54 3.25
C GLY A 31 10.65 -1.46 2.51
N ALA A 32 9.35 -1.22 2.70
CA ALA A 32 8.30 -1.93 1.96
C ALA A 32 8.28 -1.53 0.48
N GLY A 33 8.42 -0.23 0.19
CA GLY A 33 8.59 0.31 -1.16
C GLY A 33 9.66 -0.42 -1.96
N THR A 34 10.88 -0.56 -1.42
CA THR A 34 11.98 -1.30 -2.09
C THR A 34 11.59 -2.73 -2.42
N GLY A 35 10.94 -3.44 -1.49
CA GLY A 35 10.45 -4.80 -1.74
C GLY A 35 9.38 -4.86 -2.84
N LEU A 36 8.48 -3.88 -2.90
CA LEU A 36 7.48 -3.76 -3.95
C LEU A 36 8.12 -3.51 -5.31
N GLU A 37 9.08 -2.60 -5.40
CA GLU A 37 9.74 -2.27 -6.67
C GLU A 37 10.52 -3.47 -7.22
N MET A 38 11.24 -4.19 -6.34
CA MET A 38 11.95 -5.41 -6.70
C MET A 38 10.99 -6.54 -7.11
N GLY A 39 9.89 -6.74 -6.38
CA GLY A 39 8.97 -7.84 -6.60
C GLY A 39 8.00 -7.64 -7.77
N LEU A 40 7.60 -6.39 -8.04
CA LEU A 40 6.67 -6.04 -9.12
C LEU A 40 7.41 -5.58 -10.39
N GLY A 41 8.70 -5.25 -10.30
CA GLY A 41 9.44 -4.64 -11.40
C GLY A 41 8.87 -3.28 -11.81
N ARG A 42 8.23 -2.56 -10.87
CA ARG A 42 7.52 -1.31 -11.10
C ARG A 42 7.75 -0.36 -9.93
N THR A 43 8.05 0.90 -10.21
CA THR A 43 8.34 1.91 -9.19
C THR A 43 7.11 2.29 -8.39
N VAL A 44 7.31 2.66 -7.13
CA VAL A 44 6.27 3.31 -6.33
C VAL A 44 5.95 4.64 -6.98
N SER A 45 4.67 4.89 -7.25
CA SER A 45 4.22 6.09 -7.95
C SER A 45 3.67 7.15 -6.99
N VAL A 46 3.00 6.72 -5.92
CA VAL A 46 2.48 7.62 -4.87
C VAL A 46 2.84 7.05 -3.50
N ALA A 47 3.35 7.90 -2.62
CA ALA A 47 3.69 7.55 -1.25
C ALA A 47 3.08 8.56 -0.26
N LYS A 48 2.54 8.06 0.85
CA LYS A 48 1.93 8.90 1.90
C LYS A 48 2.43 8.57 3.29
N ASN A 49 2.72 9.62 4.04
CA ASN A 49 3.03 9.54 5.46
C ASN A 49 2.80 10.90 6.13
N HIS A 50 2.47 10.93 7.43
CA HIS A 50 2.34 12.20 8.16
C HIS A 50 3.70 12.75 8.63
N SER A 51 4.72 11.89 8.76
CA SER A 51 6.04 12.27 9.26
C SER A 51 6.91 12.86 8.15
N PRO A 52 7.33 14.15 8.25
CA PRO A 52 8.22 14.76 7.27
C PRO A 52 9.58 14.05 7.20
N ALA A 53 10.08 13.52 8.32
CA ALA A 53 11.34 12.77 8.37
C ALA A 53 11.24 11.44 7.60
N ALA A 54 10.11 10.74 7.75
CA ALA A 54 9.84 9.51 6.99
C ALA A 54 9.78 9.80 5.49
N ILE A 55 9.03 10.84 5.09
CA ILE A 55 8.95 11.27 3.69
C ILE A 55 10.33 11.66 3.16
N SER A 56 11.11 12.44 3.89
CA SER A 56 12.46 12.83 3.47
C SER A 56 13.33 11.62 3.18
N MET A 57 13.29 10.59 4.04
CA MET A 57 14.05 9.36 3.81
C MET A 57 13.48 8.56 2.62
N HIS A 58 12.16 8.46 2.52
CA HIS A 58 11.50 7.76 1.43
C HIS A 58 11.74 8.42 0.07
N THR A 59 11.86 9.75 -0.01
CA THR A 59 12.19 10.47 -1.24
C THR A 59 13.60 10.14 -1.72
N VAL A 60 14.56 9.95 -0.80
CA VAL A 60 15.91 9.49 -1.15
C VAL A 60 15.89 8.08 -1.73
N ASN A 61 15.09 7.18 -1.14
CA ASN A 61 15.02 5.78 -1.59
C ASN A 61 14.16 5.57 -2.84
N HIS A 62 13.11 6.38 -3.01
CA HIS A 62 12.14 6.29 -4.10
C HIS A 62 11.88 7.67 -4.73
N PRO A 63 12.86 8.25 -5.45
CA PRO A 63 12.75 9.60 -6.01
C PRO A 63 11.70 9.71 -7.13
N GLY A 64 11.28 8.58 -7.72
CA GLY A 64 10.22 8.54 -8.73
C GLY A 64 8.80 8.60 -8.18
N ALA A 65 8.62 8.47 -6.86
CA ALA A 65 7.31 8.54 -6.23
C ALA A 65 6.90 10.00 -5.99
N LYS A 66 5.60 10.28 -6.11
CA LYS A 66 5.00 11.51 -5.60
C LYS A 66 4.69 11.35 -4.11
N HIS A 67 5.35 12.14 -3.27
CA HIS A 67 5.18 12.09 -1.82
C HIS A 67 4.13 13.09 -1.33
N PHE A 68 3.29 12.65 -0.41
CA PHE A 68 2.39 13.55 0.33
C PHE A 68 2.65 13.43 1.84
N THR A 69 3.03 14.56 2.44
CA THR A 69 3.20 14.70 3.89
C THR A 69 1.89 15.13 4.54
N THR A 70 0.97 14.19 4.73
CA THR A 70 -0.40 14.47 5.18
C THR A 70 -0.98 13.27 5.94
N ASP A 71 -2.11 13.46 6.61
CA ASP A 71 -2.90 12.33 7.10
C ASP A 71 -3.37 11.48 5.90
N VAL A 72 -3.33 10.16 6.06
CA VAL A 72 -3.77 9.22 5.01
C VAL A 72 -5.24 9.35 4.65
N PHE A 73 -6.08 9.88 5.54
CA PHE A 73 -7.49 10.13 5.28
C PHE A 73 -7.74 11.35 4.39
N ASP A 74 -6.78 12.28 4.36
CA ASP A 74 -6.87 13.50 3.57
C ASP A 74 -6.54 13.24 2.10
N GLY A 75 -7.15 14.08 1.26
CA GLY A 75 -6.97 14.07 -0.18
C GLY A 75 -7.90 13.11 -0.93
N ASP A 76 -7.71 13.08 -2.24
CA ASP A 76 -8.57 12.38 -3.19
C ASP A 76 -7.78 11.43 -4.08
N ALA A 77 -8.28 10.20 -4.20
CA ALA A 77 -7.58 9.14 -4.88
C ALA A 77 -7.41 9.40 -6.39
N ASP A 78 -8.33 10.10 -7.04
CA ASP A 78 -8.16 10.41 -8.47
C ASP A 78 -7.14 11.51 -8.69
N ASN A 79 -7.15 12.55 -7.84
CA ASN A 79 -6.17 13.63 -7.90
C ASN A 79 -4.75 13.13 -7.59
N GLU A 80 -4.60 12.26 -6.62
CA GLU A 80 -3.29 11.76 -6.18
C GLU A 80 -2.70 10.75 -7.15
N CYS A 81 -3.55 9.90 -7.73
CA CYS A 81 -3.14 8.99 -8.80
C CYS A 81 -2.97 9.70 -10.15
N GLY A 82 -3.32 10.98 -10.27
CA GLY A 82 -3.29 11.71 -11.54
C GLY A 82 -4.21 11.08 -12.59
N GLY A 83 -5.37 10.58 -12.17
CA GLY A 83 -6.34 9.86 -13.02
C GLY A 83 -5.94 8.43 -13.36
N LYS A 84 -4.72 7.97 -13.05
CA LYS A 84 -4.26 6.62 -13.38
C LYS A 84 -4.99 5.53 -12.60
N ALA A 85 -5.08 4.34 -13.20
CA ALA A 85 -5.62 3.16 -12.53
C ALA A 85 -4.67 2.67 -11.43
N LEU A 86 -5.23 2.17 -10.34
CA LEU A 86 -4.46 1.66 -9.21
C LEU A 86 -4.29 0.15 -9.37
N GLY A 87 -3.07 -0.34 -9.60
CA GLY A 87 -2.82 -1.78 -9.71
C GLY A 87 -2.63 -2.41 -8.34
N TRP A 88 -1.79 -1.76 -7.52
CA TRP A 88 -1.38 -2.26 -6.22
C TRP A 88 -1.48 -1.17 -5.15
N PHE A 89 -2.22 -1.46 -4.09
CA PHE A 89 -2.34 -0.60 -2.92
C PHE A 89 -1.69 -1.25 -1.71
N HIS A 90 -0.52 -0.76 -1.32
CA HIS A 90 0.17 -1.19 -0.11
C HIS A 90 -0.14 -0.22 1.04
N MET A 91 -0.43 -0.77 2.21
CA MET A 91 -0.57 0.02 3.43
C MET A 91 -0.01 -0.71 4.64
N SER A 92 0.81 0.00 5.42
CA SER A 92 1.38 -0.51 6.67
C SER A 92 1.05 0.42 7.85
N PRO A 93 -0.22 0.54 8.26
CA PRO A 93 -0.63 1.43 9.36
C PRO A 93 0.12 1.12 10.65
N ASP A 94 0.40 2.17 11.43
CA ASP A 94 1.23 2.13 12.63
C ASP A 94 0.95 0.91 13.53
N CYS A 95 2.03 0.22 13.90
CA CYS A 95 2.01 -0.92 14.82
C CYS A 95 2.46 -0.57 16.24
N THR A 96 2.45 0.71 16.63
CA THR A 96 2.89 1.18 17.95
C THR A 96 2.12 0.54 19.12
N HIS A 97 0.93 0.01 18.88
CA HIS A 97 0.09 -0.69 19.87
C HIS A 97 -0.04 -2.19 19.59
N HIS A 98 0.94 -2.75 18.87
CA HIS A 98 0.74 -3.98 18.13
C HIS A 98 2.03 -4.79 18.02
N SER A 99 3.22 -4.20 18.14
CA SER A 99 4.45 -4.96 18.30
C SER A 99 4.48 -5.69 19.64
N GLN A 100 4.94 -6.96 19.64
CA GLN A 100 5.32 -7.68 20.87
C GLN A 100 6.31 -6.85 21.71
N ALA A 101 7.17 -6.05 21.05
CA ALA A 101 8.10 -5.13 21.68
C ALA A 101 7.45 -4.01 22.52
N ALA A 102 6.17 -3.67 22.30
CA ALA A 102 5.46 -2.64 23.04
C ALA A 102 4.40 -3.17 24.03
N GLY A 103 4.14 -4.49 24.06
CA GLY A 103 3.36 -5.16 25.11
C GLY A 103 1.92 -4.66 25.34
N GLY A 104 1.27 -3.99 24.37
CA GLY A 104 -0.04 -3.37 24.56
C GLY A 104 -1.09 -3.84 23.56
N GLN A 105 -2.31 -4.11 24.03
CA GLN A 105 -3.51 -4.15 23.16
C GLN A 105 -3.82 -2.74 22.63
N PRO A 106 -4.40 -2.58 21.43
CA PRO A 106 -4.81 -1.27 20.91
C PRO A 106 -5.85 -0.63 21.82
N ARG A 107 -5.44 0.42 22.56
CA ARG A 107 -6.28 1.11 23.56
C ARG A 107 -7.13 2.25 23.00
N LYS A 108 -6.97 2.59 21.71
CA LYS A 108 -7.59 3.77 21.05
C LYS A 108 -8.38 3.37 19.80
N ARG A 109 -9.59 3.91 19.63
CA ARG A 109 -10.54 3.57 18.56
C ARG A 109 -10.04 4.07 17.20
N GLU A 110 -9.30 5.17 17.18
CA GLU A 110 -8.76 5.85 16.01
C GLU A 110 -7.80 4.94 15.23
N ILE A 111 -7.04 4.10 15.91
CA ILE A 111 -6.08 3.16 15.29
C ILE A 111 -6.81 2.05 14.51
N ARG A 112 -8.00 1.63 14.96
CA ARG A 112 -8.84 0.66 14.22
C ARG A 112 -9.33 1.24 12.90
N ASN A 113 -9.57 2.55 12.86
CA ASN A 113 -10.05 3.24 11.68
C ASN A 113 -8.96 3.40 10.60
N LEU A 114 -7.66 3.28 10.93
CA LEU A 114 -6.58 3.39 9.94
C LEU A 114 -6.69 2.33 8.82
N SER A 115 -7.30 1.18 9.10
CA SER A 115 -7.54 0.15 8.07
C SER A 115 -8.65 0.56 7.08
N TRP A 116 -9.54 1.48 7.46
CA TRP A 116 -10.67 1.92 6.64
C TRP A 116 -10.22 2.70 5.40
N ILE A 117 -9.01 3.27 5.41
CA ILE A 117 -8.46 3.93 4.22
C ILE A 117 -8.33 2.96 3.04
N GLY A 118 -8.00 1.69 3.33
CA GLY A 118 -8.04 0.56 2.41
C GLY A 118 -9.36 0.48 1.64
N PHE A 119 -10.46 0.43 2.39
CA PHE A 119 -11.80 0.31 1.82
C PHE A 119 -12.25 1.58 1.09
N LYS A 120 -11.92 2.77 1.61
CA LYS A 120 -12.19 4.05 0.92
C LYS A 120 -11.52 4.08 -0.46
N TRP A 121 -10.25 3.67 -0.54
CA TRP A 121 -9.52 3.59 -1.81
C TRP A 121 -9.99 2.43 -2.70
N ALA A 122 -10.38 1.30 -2.10
CA ALA A 122 -10.95 0.18 -2.83
C ALA A 122 -12.24 0.55 -3.57
N GLY A 123 -13.13 1.29 -2.91
CA GLY A 123 -14.38 1.76 -3.51
C GLY A 123 -14.16 2.73 -4.68
N LYS A 124 -13.15 3.60 -4.59
CA LYS A 124 -12.87 4.60 -5.63
C LYS A 124 -12.05 4.06 -6.81
N LYS A 125 -10.94 3.37 -6.54
CA LYS A 125 -9.95 3.01 -7.57
C LYS A 125 -9.96 1.53 -7.95
N ARG A 126 -10.67 0.69 -7.19
CA ARG A 126 -10.84 -0.75 -7.44
C ARG A 126 -9.51 -1.47 -7.77
N PRO A 127 -8.49 -1.35 -6.91
CA PRO A 127 -7.21 -1.97 -7.16
C PRO A 127 -7.29 -3.48 -7.29
N ARG A 128 -6.41 -4.04 -8.11
CA ARG A 128 -6.30 -5.50 -8.28
C ARG A 128 -5.85 -6.17 -6.99
N VAL A 129 -4.89 -5.54 -6.32
CA VAL A 129 -4.31 -6.04 -5.08
C VAL A 129 -4.30 -4.93 -4.03
N ILE A 130 -4.80 -5.28 -2.84
CA ILE A 130 -4.64 -4.48 -1.62
C ILE A 130 -3.86 -5.33 -0.64
N VAL A 131 -2.75 -4.80 -0.14
CA VAL A 131 -1.95 -5.43 0.91
C VAL A 131 -1.97 -4.54 2.14
N LYS A 132 -2.42 -5.12 3.25
CA LYS A 132 -2.34 -4.52 4.57
C LYS A 132 -1.31 -5.27 5.41
N ILE A 133 -0.31 -4.57 5.92
CA ILE A 133 0.60 -5.13 6.92
C ILE A 133 0.31 -4.47 8.27
N SER A 134 -0.11 -5.28 9.23
CA SER A 134 -0.23 -4.89 10.64
C SER A 134 0.27 -6.05 11.50
N SER A 135 0.59 -5.80 12.77
CA SER A 135 1.09 -6.86 13.65
C SER A 135 0.06 -8.00 13.85
N PRO A 136 0.51 -9.19 14.32
CA PRO A 136 -0.30 -10.40 14.36
C PRO A 136 -1.45 -10.37 15.39
N LEU A 137 -1.61 -9.32 16.20
CA LEU A 137 -2.75 -9.21 17.12
C LEU A 137 -4.04 -8.67 16.46
N SER A 138 -3.97 -8.23 15.19
CA SER A 138 -5.10 -7.67 14.43
C SER A 138 -5.39 -8.42 13.12
N VAL A 139 -5.09 -9.72 13.05
CA VAL A 139 -5.28 -10.54 11.85
C VAL A 139 -6.76 -10.72 11.54
N ILE A 140 -7.37 -9.74 10.87
CA ILE A 140 -8.49 -9.91 9.94
C ILE A 140 -8.34 -8.86 8.81
N ALA A 141 -8.49 -9.36 7.56
CA ALA A 141 -8.62 -8.70 6.27
C ALA A 141 -7.33 -8.15 5.63
N MET A 142 -6.96 -8.48 4.39
CA MET A 142 -7.70 -9.11 3.28
C MET A 142 -6.67 -9.56 2.22
N LEU A 143 -6.80 -10.78 1.70
CA LEU A 143 -6.24 -11.17 0.40
C LEU A 143 -7.40 -11.74 -0.43
N TYR A 144 -7.59 -11.16 -1.61
CA TYR A 144 -8.58 -11.44 -2.67
C TYR A 144 -9.98 -10.81 -2.55
N LEU A 145 -10.08 -9.50 -2.80
CA LEU A 145 -11.30 -8.90 -3.37
C LEU A 145 -11.28 -9.04 -4.90
N SER A 146 -11.34 -10.28 -5.39
CA SER A 146 -11.63 -10.58 -6.79
C SER A 146 -12.91 -11.41 -6.90
N LEU A 147 -13.97 -11.04 -6.17
CA LEU A 147 -15.30 -11.61 -6.34
C LEU A 147 -16.33 -10.50 -6.61
N PRO A 148 -17.14 -10.61 -7.68
CA PRO A 148 -18.08 -9.57 -8.15
C PRO A 148 -19.31 -9.37 -7.24
N ARG A 149 -19.34 -9.86 -5.99
CA ARG A 149 -20.54 -9.90 -5.15
C ARG A 149 -20.66 -8.84 -4.04
N TYR A 150 -19.66 -7.97 -3.85
CA TYR A 150 -19.72 -6.93 -2.79
C TYR A 150 -20.06 -5.53 -3.31
N CYS A 151 -20.56 -5.41 -4.55
CA CYS A 151 -20.89 -4.13 -5.17
C CYS A 151 -22.26 -3.55 -4.75
N SER A 152 -23.10 -4.29 -4.03
CA SER A 152 -24.51 -3.92 -3.77
C SER A 152 -24.83 -3.43 -2.35
N CYS A 153 -23.82 -3.14 -1.51
CA CYS A 153 -24.05 -2.71 -0.12
C CYS A 153 -23.40 -1.36 0.24
N MET A 154 -23.14 -0.49 -0.74
CA MET A 154 -22.59 0.86 -0.49
C MET A 154 -23.42 1.97 -1.14
N GLU A 155 -24.75 1.84 -1.09
CA GLU A 155 -25.68 2.98 -1.19
C GLU A 155 -26.09 3.43 0.22
#